data_AF-A0A9D2J7I6-F1
#
_entry.id   AF-A0A9D2J7I6-F1
#
_cell.length_a   1.000
_cell.length_b   1.000
_cell.length_c   1.000
_cell.angle_alpha   90.00
_cell.angle_beta   90.00
_cell.angle_gamma   90.00
#
_symmetry.space_group_name_H-M   'P 1'
#
loop_
_entity.id
_entity.type
_entity.pdbx_description
1 polymer ?
#
loop_
_entity_poly.entity_id
_entity_poly.type
_entity_poly.pdbx_seq_one_letter_code
_entity_poly.pdbx_strand_id
1 'polypeptide(L)'
;MQLSKNDSLALKGIAILMMYVHHFYLSPDRWAGYAVDFFPLTADMTVYIAEFFKTCVCIFVFITGYGMTQSLKKNHPDFNVSPQDTLSYTRHRLISLLSNFIFVYLLVIIVSFPTGRFFEIYGRSGSSVLYVLVDMFGLAKLFKTPTYVGTWWYMSLAIVLIVLFPLFVKLYRQYRWIFVFAVMLLPRFLNLKVANTNLLHYTFAMVLGMYCAQSDLFTRWKTWEDTRLKKIPRPVLFLFHLLILAVLVITVLMSMVIEFLKKKLHFYSFINKLERNNPS
;
A
#
# COMPACT_ATOMS: atom_id res chain seq x y z
N MET A 1 -19.69 2.13 -15.39
CA MET A 1 -18.92 0.87 -15.29
C MET A 1 -18.20 0.90 -13.96
N GLN A 2 -18.56 0.02 -13.02
CA GLN A 2 -17.78 -0.22 -11.82
C GLN A 2 -16.52 -1.00 -12.20
N LEU A 3 -15.46 -0.93 -11.38
CA LEU A 3 -14.32 -1.86 -11.49
C LEU A 3 -14.86 -3.29 -11.46
N SER A 4 -14.72 -4.01 -12.57
CA SER A 4 -15.10 -5.40 -12.63
C SER A 4 -14.12 -6.25 -11.80
N LYS A 5 -14.47 -7.53 -11.61
CA LYS A 5 -13.54 -8.49 -11.01
C LYS A 5 -12.27 -8.61 -11.86
N ASN A 6 -12.40 -8.60 -13.19
CA ASN A 6 -11.26 -8.70 -14.10
C ASN A 6 -10.36 -7.47 -14.03
N ASP A 7 -10.94 -6.26 -13.96
CA ASP A 7 -10.16 -5.03 -13.80
C ASP A 7 -9.42 -5.02 -12.45
N SER A 8 -10.07 -5.49 -11.39
CA SER A 8 -9.46 -5.63 -10.07
C SER A 8 -8.31 -6.64 -10.07
N LEU A 9 -8.42 -7.73 -10.84
CA LEU A 9 -7.36 -8.72 -11.01
C LEU A 9 -6.20 -8.15 -11.84
N ALA A 10 -6.49 -7.41 -12.91
CA ALA A 10 -5.47 -6.74 -13.72
C ALA A 10 -4.66 -5.74 -12.88
N LEU A 11 -5.33 -4.90 -12.09
CA LEU A 11 -4.65 -3.96 -11.19
C LEU A 11 -3.81 -4.66 -10.12
N LYS A 12 -4.29 -5.79 -9.58
CA LYS A 12 -3.48 -6.63 -8.68
C LYS A 12 -2.26 -7.20 -9.40
N GLY A 13 -2.40 -7.66 -10.64
CA GLY A 13 -1.29 -8.14 -11.45
C GLY A 13 -0.22 -7.06 -11.66
N ILE A 14 -0.63 -5.84 -12.02
CA ILE A 14 0.26 -4.69 -12.13
C ILE A 14 0.97 -4.42 -10.80
N ALA A 15 0.24 -4.41 -9.68
CA ALA A 15 0.82 -4.21 -8.36
C ALA A 15 1.82 -5.32 -7.99
N ILE A 16 1.57 -6.57 -8.38
CA ILE A 16 2.52 -7.68 -8.21
C ILE A 16 3.80 -7.40 -9.00
N LEU A 17 3.70 -7.04 -10.29
CA LEU A 17 4.87 -6.74 -11.12
C LEU A 17 5.71 -5.59 -10.54
N MET A 18 5.05 -4.52 -10.08
CA MET A 18 5.70 -3.41 -9.39
C MET A 18 6.38 -3.86 -8.09
N MET A 19 5.71 -4.70 -7.30
CA MET A 19 6.24 -5.29 -6.07
C MET A 19 7.48 -6.16 -6.34
N TYR A 20 7.49 -6.94 -7.43
CA TYR A 20 8.66 -7.70 -7.86
C TYR A 20 9.83 -6.76 -8.15
N VAL A 21 9.67 -5.79 -9.05
CA VAL A 21 10.75 -4.85 -9.38
C VAL A 21 11.25 -4.11 -8.12
N HIS A 22 10.35 -3.66 -7.24
CA HIS A 22 10.71 -3.09 -5.95
C HIS A 22 11.58 -4.05 -5.12
N HIS A 23 11.16 -5.30 -4.92
CA HIS A 23 11.90 -6.22 -4.07
C HIS A 23 13.18 -6.78 -4.68
N PHE A 24 13.34 -6.77 -5.99
CA PHE A 24 14.59 -7.20 -6.62
C PHE A 24 15.60 -6.05 -6.74
N TYR A 25 15.12 -4.83 -7.04
CA TYR A 25 16.00 -3.73 -7.46
C TYR A 25 16.11 -2.53 -6.48
N LEU A 26 15.56 -2.62 -5.26
CA LEU A 26 15.57 -1.50 -4.31
C LEU A 26 16.95 -1.12 -3.76
N SER A 27 17.90 -2.05 -3.68
CA SER A 27 19.24 -1.74 -3.13
C SER A 27 20.32 -2.62 -3.75
N PRO A 28 21.51 -2.08 -4.06
CA PRO A 28 22.62 -2.83 -4.67
C PRO A 28 22.94 -4.16 -4.01
N ASP A 29 22.78 -4.24 -2.69
CA ASP A 29 22.96 -5.47 -1.91
C ASP A 29 22.11 -6.65 -2.40
N ARG A 30 20.97 -6.41 -3.06
CA ARG A 30 20.05 -7.44 -3.54
C ARG A 30 20.52 -8.14 -4.81
N TRP A 31 21.42 -7.53 -5.56
CA TRP A 31 22.07 -8.12 -6.73
C TRP A 31 23.60 -8.15 -6.59
N ALA A 32 24.10 -7.99 -5.37
CA ALA A 32 25.52 -8.15 -5.08
C ALA A 32 25.97 -9.57 -5.47
N GLY A 33 27.05 -9.66 -6.24
CA GLY A 33 27.57 -10.93 -6.74
C GLY A 33 26.95 -11.43 -8.04
N TYR A 34 25.99 -10.70 -8.63
CA TYR A 34 25.41 -11.02 -9.93
C TYR A 34 25.81 -9.98 -10.99
N ALA A 35 26.10 -10.44 -12.21
CA ALA A 35 26.22 -9.56 -13.36
C ALA A 35 24.81 -9.19 -13.84
N VAL A 36 24.39 -7.96 -13.60
CA VAL A 36 23.09 -7.43 -14.03
C VAL A 36 23.30 -6.43 -15.15
N ASP A 37 22.70 -6.70 -16.30
CA ASP A 37 22.58 -5.72 -17.38
C ASP A 37 21.37 -4.82 -17.13
N PHE A 38 21.61 -3.50 -17.07
CA PHE A 38 20.58 -2.51 -16.82
C PHE A 38 20.07 -1.85 -18.10
N PHE A 39 20.65 -2.13 -19.27
CA PHE A 39 20.22 -1.52 -20.53
C PHE A 39 18.71 -1.73 -20.78
N PRO A 40 17.95 -0.69 -21.18
CA PRO A 40 18.36 0.65 -21.59
C PRO A 40 18.50 1.69 -20.46
N LEU A 41 18.28 1.28 -19.21
CA LEU A 41 18.38 2.12 -18.02
C LEU A 41 19.78 2.07 -17.41
N THR A 42 20.00 2.91 -16.40
CA THR A 42 21.17 2.80 -15.50
C THR A 42 20.77 2.11 -14.20
N ALA A 43 21.75 1.60 -13.44
CA ALA A 43 21.50 1.05 -12.11
C ALA A 43 20.80 2.07 -11.20
N ASP A 44 21.26 3.33 -11.19
CA ASP A 44 20.66 4.41 -10.37
C ASP A 44 19.21 4.69 -10.77
N MET A 45 18.91 4.77 -12.07
CA MET A 45 17.53 4.91 -12.56
C MET A 45 16.66 3.73 -12.16
N THR A 46 17.21 2.52 -12.21
CA THR A 46 16.50 1.29 -11.86
C THR A 46 16.17 1.26 -10.36
N VAL A 47 17.11 1.65 -9.49
CA VAL A 47 16.87 1.82 -8.05
C VAL A 47 15.80 2.88 -7.79
N TYR A 48 15.87 4.03 -8.46
CA TYR A 48 14.87 5.09 -8.31
C TYR A 48 13.45 4.62 -8.70
N ILE A 49 13.32 3.88 -9.81
CA ILE A 49 12.05 3.28 -10.23
C ILE A 49 11.58 2.24 -9.21
N ALA A 50 12.49 1.41 -8.70
CA ALA A 50 12.19 0.40 -7.69
C ALA A 50 11.70 1.04 -6.37
N GLU A 51 12.31 2.15 -5.94
CA GLU A 51 11.83 2.95 -4.81
C GLU A 51 10.41 3.47 -5.03
N PHE A 52 10.13 4.03 -6.21
CA PHE A 52 8.80 4.50 -6.58
C PHE A 52 7.76 3.36 -6.57
N PHE A 53 8.13 2.17 -7.04
CA PHE A 53 7.25 1.01 -7.11
C PHE A 53 6.81 0.44 -5.76
N LYS A 54 7.35 0.94 -4.63
CA LYS A 54 6.76 0.74 -3.29
C LYS A 54 5.28 1.15 -3.20
N THR A 55 4.81 2.00 -4.13
CA THR A 55 3.39 2.37 -4.29
C THR A 55 2.47 1.17 -4.58
N CYS A 56 3.00 0.01 -4.99
CA CYS A 56 2.22 -1.22 -5.20
C CYS A 56 1.36 -1.59 -3.97
N VAL A 57 1.85 -1.34 -2.76
CA VAL A 57 1.11 -1.58 -1.52
C VAL A 57 -0.15 -0.71 -1.46
N CYS A 58 -0.06 0.57 -1.86
CA CYS A 58 -1.22 1.46 -1.93
C CYS A 58 -2.27 0.94 -2.93
N ILE A 59 -1.84 0.36 -4.06
CA ILE A 59 -2.74 -0.23 -5.05
C ILE A 59 -3.50 -1.43 -4.44
N PHE A 60 -2.80 -2.36 -3.78
CA PHE A 60 -3.46 -3.49 -3.10
C PHE A 60 -4.46 -3.04 -2.04
N VAL A 61 -4.09 -2.04 -1.25
CA VAL A 61 -4.93 -1.51 -0.17
C VAL A 61 -6.13 -0.75 -0.75
N PHE A 62 -5.96 0.03 -1.81
CA PHE A 62 -7.04 0.69 -2.54
C PHE A 62 -8.05 -0.31 -3.08
N ILE A 63 -7.59 -1.34 -3.79
CA ILE A 63 -8.46 -2.40 -4.34
C ILE A 63 -9.19 -3.14 -3.22
N THR A 64 -8.52 -3.36 -2.09
CA THR A 64 -9.14 -3.98 -0.91
C THR A 64 -10.26 -3.12 -0.35
N GLY A 65 -10.03 -1.82 -0.12
CA GLY A 65 -11.05 -0.88 0.32
C GLY A 65 -12.23 -0.81 -0.65
N TYR A 66 -11.95 -0.66 -1.95
CA TYR A 66 -12.97 -0.64 -3.00
C TYR A 66 -13.81 -1.94 -3.02
N GLY A 67 -13.17 -3.10 -3.03
CA GLY A 67 -13.83 -4.39 -3.13
C GLY A 67 -14.65 -4.75 -1.90
N MET A 68 -14.17 -4.39 -0.70
CA MET A 68 -14.92 -4.58 0.55
C MET A 68 -16.17 -3.69 0.58
N THR A 69 -16.03 -2.42 0.20
CA THR A 69 -17.17 -1.50 0.10
C THR A 69 -18.19 -1.94 -0.95
N GLN A 70 -17.74 -2.39 -2.12
CA GLN A 70 -18.64 -2.89 -3.17
C GLN A 70 -19.41 -4.14 -2.72
N SER A 71 -18.75 -5.01 -1.97
CA SER A 71 -19.35 -6.23 -1.43
C SER A 71 -20.45 -5.92 -0.40
N LEU A 72 -20.24 -4.92 0.47
CA LEU A 72 -21.29 -4.44 1.38
C LEU A 72 -22.44 -3.77 0.63
N LYS A 73 -22.14 -2.93 -0.37
CA LYS A 73 -23.13 -2.21 -1.18
C LYS A 73 -24.07 -3.15 -1.93
N LYS A 74 -23.62 -4.36 -2.27
CA LYS A 74 -24.46 -5.39 -2.91
C LYS A 74 -25.69 -5.75 -2.06
N ASN A 75 -25.53 -5.84 -0.75
CA ASN A 75 -26.60 -6.20 0.18
C ASN A 75 -27.25 -4.98 0.84
N HIS A 76 -26.57 -3.82 0.82
CA HIS A 76 -27.04 -2.58 1.42
C HIS A 76 -26.82 -1.41 0.43
N PRO A 77 -27.73 -1.22 -0.55
CA PRO A 77 -27.57 -0.21 -1.61
C PRO A 77 -27.38 1.22 -1.09
N ASP A 78 -28.12 1.59 -0.04
CA ASP A 78 -28.03 2.92 0.60
C ASP A 78 -26.81 3.09 1.52
N PHE A 79 -25.96 2.06 1.60
CA PHE A 79 -24.81 1.97 2.49
C PHE A 79 -25.14 2.18 3.98
N ASN A 80 -26.41 2.00 4.35
CA ASN A 80 -26.86 1.96 5.73
C ASN A 80 -26.67 0.55 6.30
N VAL A 81 -25.40 0.18 6.51
CA VAL A 81 -25.03 -1.15 7.02
C VAL A 81 -25.10 -1.15 8.54
N SER A 82 -25.68 -2.19 9.14
CA SER A 82 -25.67 -2.34 10.59
C SER A 82 -24.23 -2.62 11.09
N PRO A 83 -23.89 -2.24 12.34
CA PRO A 83 -22.59 -2.59 12.92
C PRO A 83 -22.34 -4.10 12.94
N GLN A 84 -23.39 -4.90 13.15
CA GLN A 84 -23.34 -6.36 13.23
C GLN A 84 -23.00 -6.97 11.87
N ASP A 85 -23.65 -6.51 10.79
CA ASP A 85 -23.38 -6.97 9.43
C ASP A 85 -21.95 -6.61 9.00
N THR A 86 -21.53 -5.39 9.32
CA THR A 86 -20.17 -4.91 9.02
C THR A 86 -19.12 -5.73 9.76
N LEU A 87 -19.37 -6.04 11.04
CA LEU A 87 -18.46 -6.85 11.86
C LEU A 87 -18.42 -8.31 11.38
N SER A 88 -19.57 -8.89 11.04
CA SER A 88 -19.67 -10.24 10.48
C SER A 88 -18.88 -10.34 9.17
N TYR A 89 -19.08 -9.40 8.24
CA TYR A 89 -18.32 -9.32 7.00
C TYR A 89 -16.81 -9.17 7.25
N THR A 90 -16.43 -8.30 8.19
CA THR A 90 -15.02 -8.09 8.57
C THR A 90 -14.38 -9.36 9.11
N ARG A 91 -15.08 -10.11 9.96
CA ARG A 91 -14.64 -11.42 10.47
C ARG A 91 -14.43 -12.41 9.33
N HIS A 92 -15.38 -12.54 8.41
CA HIS A 92 -15.24 -13.42 7.25
C HIS A 92 -14.03 -13.03 6.40
N ARG A 93 -13.79 -11.73 6.22
CA ARG A 93 -12.63 -11.22 5.47
C ARG A 93 -11.30 -11.55 6.18
N LEU A 94 -11.22 -11.40 7.50
CA LEU A 94 -10.05 -11.75 8.29
C LEU A 94 -9.74 -13.24 8.22
N ILE A 95 -10.74 -14.10 8.39
CA ILE A 95 -10.57 -15.56 8.32
C ILE A 95 -10.05 -15.96 6.94
N SER A 96 -10.64 -15.43 5.86
CA SER A 96 -10.19 -15.70 4.49
C SER A 96 -8.76 -15.23 4.22
N LEU A 97 -8.35 -14.09 4.79
CA LEU A 97 -6.97 -13.59 4.66
C LEU A 97 -5.99 -14.50 5.43
N LEU A 98 -6.31 -14.79 6.69
CA LEU A 98 -5.48 -15.59 7.58
C LEU A 98 -5.34 -17.03 7.10
N SER A 99 -6.42 -17.67 6.63
CA SER A 99 -6.36 -19.04 6.12
C SER A 99 -5.40 -19.18 4.93
N ASN A 100 -5.47 -18.23 3.98
CA ASN A 100 -4.58 -18.20 2.82
C ASN A 100 -3.14 -17.92 3.23
N PHE A 101 -2.92 -17.02 4.18
CA PHE A 101 -1.59 -16.70 4.66
C PHE A 101 -0.96 -17.85 5.46
N ILE A 102 -1.71 -18.48 6.37
CA ILE A 102 -1.26 -19.65 7.13
C ILE A 102 -0.84 -20.77 6.20
N PHE A 103 -1.59 -21.03 5.13
CA PHE A 103 -1.22 -22.00 4.12
C PHE A 103 0.16 -21.70 3.50
N VAL A 104 0.37 -20.45 3.04
CA VAL A 104 1.66 -20.01 2.48
C VAL A 104 2.78 -20.05 3.52
N TYR A 105 2.50 -19.62 4.75
CA TYR A 105 3.43 -19.65 5.87
C TYR A 105 3.94 -21.08 6.11
N LEU A 106 3.03 -22.05 6.24
CA LEU A 106 3.38 -23.45 6.48
C LEU A 106 4.20 -24.02 5.32
N LEU A 107 3.84 -23.71 4.07
CA LEU A 107 4.61 -24.12 2.90
C LEU A 107 6.04 -23.59 2.96
N VAL A 108 6.22 -22.30 3.26
CA VAL A 108 7.55 -21.69 3.39
C VAL A 108 8.34 -22.36 4.50
N ILE A 109 7.76 -22.57 5.68
CA ILE A 109 8.43 -23.25 6.79
C ILE A 109 8.87 -24.67 6.41
N ILE A 110 8.00 -25.46 5.77
CA ILE A 110 8.31 -26.84 5.36
C ILE A 110 9.48 -26.87 4.38
N VAL A 111 9.44 -26.04 3.32
CA VAL A 111 10.46 -26.03 2.28
C VAL A 111 11.81 -25.52 2.80
N SER A 112 11.78 -24.56 3.72
CA SER A 112 13.00 -23.96 4.27
C SER A 112 13.53 -24.65 5.53
N PHE A 113 12.80 -25.61 6.10
CA PHE A 113 13.20 -26.33 7.32
C PHE A 113 14.63 -26.91 7.25
N PRO A 114 15.06 -27.57 6.14
CA PRO A 114 16.40 -28.16 6.04
C PRO A 114 17.54 -27.13 6.12
N THR A 115 17.27 -25.85 5.89
CA THR A 115 18.29 -24.79 5.89
C THR A 115 18.73 -24.38 7.30
N GLY A 116 18.06 -24.85 8.35
CA GLY A 116 18.34 -24.44 9.74
C GLY A 116 17.81 -23.05 10.12
N ARG A 117 17.41 -22.23 9.14
CA ARG A 117 16.89 -20.86 9.31
C ARG A 117 15.74 -20.74 10.31
N PHE A 118 14.94 -21.79 10.48
CA PHE A 118 13.89 -21.83 11.50
C PHE A 118 14.41 -21.55 12.91
N PHE A 119 15.49 -22.20 13.29
CA PHE A 119 16.07 -22.03 14.61
C PHE A 119 16.88 -20.73 14.72
N GLU A 120 17.39 -20.20 13.60
CA GLU A 120 18.05 -18.88 13.58
C GLU A 120 17.07 -17.75 13.86
N ILE A 121 15.87 -17.81 13.27
CA ILE A 121 14.87 -16.74 13.40
C ILE A 121 14.09 -16.86 14.72
N TYR A 122 13.61 -18.05 15.05
CA TYR A 122 12.74 -18.23 16.22
C TYR A 122 13.47 -18.64 17.48
N GLY A 123 14.73 -19.10 17.38
CA GLY A 123 15.48 -19.66 18.50
C GLY A 123 15.05 -21.08 18.87
N ARG A 124 15.60 -21.59 19.98
CA ARG A 124 15.32 -22.93 20.54
C ARG A 124 14.70 -22.88 21.95
N SER A 125 14.19 -21.73 22.36
CA SER A 125 13.66 -21.50 23.72
C SER A 125 12.15 -21.78 23.78
N GLY A 126 11.57 -21.82 24.98
CA GLY A 126 10.11 -21.91 25.14
C GLY A 126 9.35 -20.76 24.44
N SER A 127 9.95 -19.57 24.35
CA SER A 127 9.38 -18.40 23.65
C SER A 127 9.33 -18.58 22.13
N SER A 128 10.06 -19.55 21.56
CA SER A 128 10.09 -19.81 20.13
C SER A 128 8.72 -20.24 19.58
N VAL A 129 7.94 -20.98 20.37
CA VAL A 129 6.56 -21.35 20.00
C VAL A 129 5.68 -20.10 19.87
N LEU A 130 5.82 -19.15 20.80
CA LEU A 130 5.07 -17.89 20.73
C LEU A 130 5.44 -17.08 19.49
N TYR A 131 6.73 -16.99 19.14
CA TYR A 131 7.15 -16.28 17.93
C TYR A 131 6.62 -16.92 16.65
N VAL A 132 6.61 -18.25 16.57
CA VAL A 132 6.01 -18.99 15.45
C VAL A 132 4.52 -18.66 15.34
N LEU A 133 3.77 -18.70 16.44
CA LEU A 133 2.33 -18.40 16.41
C LEU A 133 2.07 -16.95 16.01
N VAL A 134 2.80 -16.00 16.62
CA VAL A 134 2.65 -14.57 16.33
C VAL A 134 2.97 -14.27 14.86
N ASP A 135 4.00 -14.88 14.28
CA ASP A 135 4.35 -14.69 12.87
C ASP A 135 3.37 -15.41 11.94
N MET A 136 2.92 -16.62 12.28
CA MET A 136 1.92 -17.39 11.53
C MET A 136 0.58 -16.65 11.41
N PHE A 137 0.17 -15.91 12.44
CA PHE A 137 -1.01 -15.04 12.39
C PHE A 137 -0.73 -13.67 11.77
N GLY A 138 0.50 -13.41 11.29
CA GLY A 138 0.87 -12.17 10.62
C GLY A 138 0.97 -10.97 11.57
N LEU A 139 1.20 -11.19 12.87
CA LEU A 139 1.19 -10.15 13.91
C LEU A 139 2.60 -9.73 14.34
N ALA A 140 3.65 -10.31 13.77
CA ALA A 140 5.03 -10.09 14.19
C ALA A 140 5.46 -8.61 14.18
N LYS A 141 5.05 -7.85 13.16
CA LYS A 141 5.38 -6.41 13.10
C LYS A 141 4.65 -5.59 14.16
N LEU A 142 3.44 -5.99 14.55
CA LEU A 142 2.65 -5.31 15.60
C LEU A 142 3.25 -5.53 16.98
N PHE A 143 3.63 -6.78 17.29
CA PHE A 143 4.23 -7.14 18.58
C PHE A 143 5.75 -6.98 18.62
N LYS A 144 6.37 -6.52 17.51
CA LYS A 144 7.82 -6.35 17.36
C LYS A 144 8.59 -7.66 17.66
N THR A 145 8.05 -8.79 17.23
CA THR A 145 8.70 -10.11 17.35
C THR A 145 9.48 -10.44 16.07
N PRO A 146 10.35 -11.47 16.10
CA PRO A 146 10.98 -11.99 14.89
C PRO A 146 9.94 -12.39 13.83
N THR A 147 10.32 -12.28 12.56
CA THR A 147 9.52 -12.72 11.41
C THR A 147 10.39 -13.53 10.47
N TYR A 148 9.86 -14.63 9.94
CA TYR A 148 10.59 -15.52 9.05
C TYR A 148 10.99 -14.85 7.74
N VAL A 149 10.06 -14.06 7.20
CA VAL A 149 10.23 -13.32 5.95
C VAL A 149 9.93 -11.86 6.23
N GLY A 150 10.93 -11.00 6.08
CA GLY A 150 10.80 -9.57 6.38
C GLY A 150 9.67 -8.86 5.62
N THR A 151 9.27 -9.35 4.45
CA THR A 151 8.16 -8.79 3.65
C THR A 151 6.77 -9.09 4.22
N TRP A 152 6.64 -10.02 5.17
CA TRP A 152 5.37 -10.34 5.83
C TRP A 152 4.85 -9.25 6.77
N TRP A 153 5.63 -8.18 6.99
CA TRP A 153 5.15 -6.97 7.67
C TRP A 153 3.82 -6.44 7.10
N TYR A 154 3.56 -6.67 5.80
CA TYR A 154 2.32 -6.29 5.15
C TYR A 154 1.09 -7.00 5.76
N MET A 155 1.23 -8.23 6.26
CA MET A 155 0.11 -8.96 6.86
C MET A 155 -0.40 -8.26 8.12
N SER A 156 0.52 -7.77 8.97
CA SER A 156 0.18 -6.94 10.12
C SER A 156 -0.59 -5.69 9.72
N LEU A 157 -0.16 -5.00 8.67
CA LEU A 157 -0.87 -3.84 8.13
C LEU A 157 -2.27 -4.21 7.62
N ALA A 158 -2.39 -5.27 6.82
CA ALA A 158 -3.66 -5.71 6.24
C ALA A 158 -4.68 -6.09 7.32
N ILE A 159 -4.24 -6.78 8.38
CA ILE A 159 -5.07 -7.12 9.53
C ILE A 159 -5.58 -5.85 10.21
N VAL A 160 -4.70 -4.90 10.51
CA VAL A 160 -5.10 -3.61 11.13
C VAL A 160 -6.12 -2.88 10.26
N LEU A 161 -5.87 -2.76 8.96
CA LEU A 161 -6.77 -2.06 8.05
C LEU A 161 -8.16 -2.74 7.95
N ILE A 162 -8.20 -4.07 7.94
CA ILE A 162 -9.47 -4.82 7.93
C ILE A 162 -10.19 -4.67 9.28
N VAL A 163 -9.49 -4.75 10.41
CA VAL A 163 -10.07 -4.55 11.75
C VAL A 163 -10.63 -3.12 11.91
N LEU A 164 -9.97 -2.12 11.33
CA LEU A 164 -10.44 -0.73 11.33
C LEU A 164 -11.56 -0.46 10.31
N PHE A 165 -11.83 -1.38 9.39
CA PHE A 165 -12.83 -1.18 8.33
C PHE A 165 -14.23 -0.84 8.86
N PRO A 166 -14.79 -1.48 9.92
CA PRO A 166 -16.07 -1.07 10.49
C PRO A 166 -16.09 0.37 10.99
N LEU A 167 -14.98 0.84 11.58
CA LEU A 167 -14.83 2.23 11.98
C LEU A 167 -14.82 3.15 10.76
N PHE A 168 -14.10 2.78 9.69
CA PHE A 168 -14.08 3.55 8.44
C PHE A 168 -15.47 3.64 7.80
N VAL A 169 -16.26 2.57 7.82
CA VAL A 169 -17.65 2.58 7.32
C VAL A 169 -18.48 3.56 8.14
N LYS A 170 -18.39 3.52 9.47
CA LYS A 170 -19.10 4.45 10.37
C LYS A 170 -18.72 5.91 10.09
N LEU A 171 -17.42 6.21 10.03
CA LEU A 171 -16.90 7.56 9.80
C LEU A 171 -17.26 8.08 8.41
N TYR A 172 -17.14 7.23 7.38
CA TYR A 172 -17.52 7.60 6.02
C TYR A 172 -19.02 7.90 5.92
N ARG A 173 -19.89 7.14 6.59
CA ARG A 173 -21.33 7.42 6.60
C ARG A 173 -21.65 8.79 7.21
N GLN A 174 -20.95 9.16 8.27
CA GLN A 174 -21.19 10.42 8.98
C GLN A 174 -20.59 11.64 8.26
N TYR A 175 -19.36 11.52 7.75
CA TYR A 175 -18.58 12.66 7.27
C TYR A 175 -18.33 12.64 5.75
N ARG A 176 -18.64 11.54 5.06
CA ARG A 176 -18.51 11.36 3.60
C ARG A 176 -17.12 11.77 3.08
N TRP A 177 -17.07 12.72 2.15
CA TRP A 177 -15.83 13.18 1.52
C TRP A 177 -14.91 13.91 2.51
N ILE A 178 -15.46 14.56 3.54
CA ILE A 178 -14.67 15.26 4.58
C ILE A 178 -13.73 14.27 5.30
N PHE A 179 -14.19 13.04 5.53
CA PHE A 179 -13.35 12.00 6.13
C PHE A 179 -12.13 11.65 5.26
N VAL A 180 -12.30 11.60 3.93
CA VAL A 180 -11.20 11.33 2.99
C VAL A 180 -10.14 12.42 3.08
N PHE A 181 -10.55 13.69 3.08
CA PHE A 181 -9.63 14.82 3.24
C PHE A 181 -8.98 14.85 4.62
N ALA A 182 -9.72 14.54 5.67
CA ALA A 182 -9.18 14.44 7.03
C ALA A 182 -8.05 13.41 7.09
N VAL A 183 -8.26 12.19 6.59
CA VAL A 183 -7.24 11.13 6.58
C VAL A 183 -6.01 11.51 5.72
N MET A 184 -6.22 12.26 4.63
CA MET A 184 -5.13 12.77 3.79
C MET A 184 -4.26 13.83 4.50
N LEU A 185 -4.89 14.70 5.30
CA LEU A 185 -4.24 15.86 5.90
C LEU A 185 -3.71 15.59 7.32
N LEU A 186 -4.31 14.65 8.05
CA LEU A 186 -3.93 14.27 9.41
C LEU A 186 -2.43 13.95 9.58
N PRO A 187 -1.76 13.23 8.64
CA PRO A 187 -0.33 12.98 8.74
C PRO A 187 0.52 14.24 8.68
N ARG A 188 0.06 15.27 7.95
CA ARG A 188 0.77 16.54 7.79
C ARG A 188 0.57 17.46 8.98
N PHE A 189 -0.64 17.49 9.54
CA PHE A 189 -0.98 18.41 10.63
C PHE A 189 -0.45 17.96 11.99
N LEU A 190 -0.50 16.65 12.27
CA LEU A 190 -0.14 16.18 13.61
C LEU A 190 1.38 16.07 13.81
N ASN A 191 2.19 16.41 12.78
CA ASN A 191 3.66 16.30 12.76
C ASN A 191 4.15 15.01 13.44
N LEU A 192 3.34 13.95 13.31
CA LEU A 192 3.50 12.72 14.06
C LEU A 192 4.76 12.07 13.49
N LYS A 193 5.88 12.27 14.18
CA LYS A 193 6.99 11.31 14.24
C LYS A 193 6.50 10.00 14.90
N VAL A 194 5.27 9.56 14.61
CA VAL A 194 4.74 8.29 15.06
C VAL A 194 5.48 7.25 14.26
N ALA A 195 6.04 6.29 14.99
CA ALA A 195 6.90 5.20 14.59
C ALA A 195 6.37 4.28 13.45
N ASN A 196 5.29 4.65 12.75
CA ASN A 196 4.70 3.97 11.61
C ASN A 196 4.05 4.97 10.63
N THR A 197 4.83 5.89 10.05
CA THR A 197 4.40 6.74 8.90
C THR A 197 3.65 5.94 7.83
N ASN A 198 3.99 4.67 7.65
CA ASN A 198 3.32 3.72 6.77
C ASN A 198 1.79 3.59 6.98
N LEU A 199 1.27 3.49 8.21
CA LEU A 199 -0.14 3.13 8.44
C LEU A 199 -1.12 4.16 7.86
N LEU A 200 -0.92 5.45 8.17
CA LEU A 200 -1.84 6.50 7.72
C LEU A 200 -1.84 6.67 6.19
N HIS A 201 -0.69 6.54 5.52
CA HIS A 201 -0.61 6.57 4.07
C HIS A 201 -1.44 5.44 3.43
N TYR A 202 -1.40 4.24 4.00
CA TYR A 202 -2.21 3.12 3.52
C TYR A 202 -3.67 3.24 3.93
N THR A 203 -3.98 3.82 5.10
CA THR A 203 -5.36 4.17 5.47
C THR A 203 -5.98 5.12 4.46
N PHE A 204 -5.25 6.14 4.00
CA PHE A 204 -5.71 7.03 2.92
C PHE A 204 -6.05 6.24 1.66
N ALA A 205 -5.17 5.34 1.20
CA ALA A 205 -5.43 4.51 0.04
C ALA A 205 -6.71 3.65 0.20
N MET A 206 -6.92 3.07 1.38
CA MET A 206 -8.11 2.27 1.67
C MET A 206 -9.38 3.13 1.60
N VAL A 207 -9.39 4.26 2.30
CA VAL A 207 -10.53 5.19 2.38
C VAL A 207 -10.84 5.80 1.01
N LEU A 208 -9.81 6.09 0.19
CA LEU A 208 -9.99 6.51 -1.19
C LEU A 208 -10.66 5.42 -2.03
N GLY A 209 -10.26 4.16 -1.86
CA GLY A 209 -10.94 3.01 -2.48
C GLY A 209 -12.42 2.92 -2.09
N MET A 210 -12.72 3.08 -0.80
CA MET A 210 -14.09 3.13 -0.29
C MET A 210 -14.89 4.27 -0.93
N TYR A 211 -14.30 5.47 -1.02
CA TYR A 211 -14.94 6.63 -1.65
C TYR A 211 -15.26 6.38 -3.13
N CYS A 212 -14.32 5.81 -3.88
CA CYS A 212 -14.52 5.50 -5.30
C CYS A 212 -15.65 4.48 -5.51
N ALA A 213 -15.77 3.48 -4.64
CA ALA A 213 -16.87 2.51 -4.69
C ALA A 213 -18.21 3.14 -4.31
N GLN A 214 -18.25 3.98 -3.27
CA GLN A 214 -19.47 4.63 -2.82
C GLN A 214 -20.04 5.63 -3.83
N SER A 215 -19.19 6.49 -4.36
CA SER A 215 -19.59 7.55 -5.30
C SER A 215 -19.80 7.05 -6.74
N ASP A 216 -19.66 5.75 -6.98
CA ASP A 216 -19.60 5.14 -8.31
C ASP A 216 -18.66 5.92 -9.24
N LEU A 217 -17.52 6.38 -8.71
CA LEU A 217 -16.64 7.36 -9.35
C LEU A 217 -16.24 6.93 -10.77
N PHE A 218 -15.86 5.67 -10.94
CA PHE A 218 -15.47 5.11 -12.24
C PHE A 218 -16.63 5.09 -13.24
N THR A 219 -17.87 4.91 -12.79
CA THR A 219 -19.05 5.02 -13.65
C THR A 219 -19.25 6.46 -14.09
N ARG A 220 -19.21 7.40 -13.14
CA ARG A 220 -19.39 8.84 -13.44
C ARG A 220 -18.29 9.35 -14.37
N TRP A 221 -17.05 8.92 -14.14
CA TRP A 221 -15.91 9.23 -15.00
C TRP A 221 -16.12 8.72 -16.42
N LYS A 222 -16.49 7.44 -16.58
CA LYS A 222 -16.76 6.85 -17.89
C LYS A 222 -17.91 7.57 -18.62
N THR A 223 -18.99 7.89 -17.92
CA THR A 223 -20.10 8.67 -18.52
C THR A 223 -19.63 10.05 -18.95
N TRP A 224 -18.80 10.72 -18.16
CA TRP A 224 -18.21 12.01 -18.54
C TRP A 224 -17.28 11.89 -19.75
N GLU A 225 -16.46 10.84 -19.79
CA GLU A 225 -15.61 10.53 -20.93
C GLU A 225 -16.41 10.32 -22.21
N ASP A 226 -17.45 9.49 -22.14
CA ASP A 226 -18.33 9.18 -23.28
C ASP A 226 -19.10 10.40 -23.78
N THR A 227 -19.51 11.30 -22.88
CA THR A 227 -20.37 12.45 -23.23
C THR A 227 -19.60 13.73 -23.58
N ARG A 228 -18.40 13.93 -23.01
CA ARG A 228 -17.60 15.16 -23.16
C ARG A 228 -16.28 14.90 -23.87
N LEU A 229 -15.44 14.00 -23.35
CA LEU A 229 -14.09 13.77 -23.91
C LEU A 229 -14.15 13.26 -25.35
N LYS A 230 -15.08 12.33 -25.67
CA LYS A 230 -15.22 11.82 -27.04
C LYS A 230 -15.69 12.86 -28.06
N LYS A 231 -16.23 13.99 -27.62
CA LYS A 231 -16.59 15.12 -28.50
C LYS A 231 -15.41 16.04 -28.82
N ILE A 232 -14.33 15.94 -28.05
CA ILE A 232 -13.11 16.74 -28.27
C ILE A 232 -12.33 16.11 -29.43
N PRO A 233 -11.85 16.91 -30.40
CA PRO A 233 -11.04 16.39 -31.50
C PRO A 233 -9.78 15.69 -30.96
N ARG A 234 -9.50 14.50 -31.49
CA ARG A 234 -8.36 13.64 -31.12
C ARG A 234 -7.02 14.36 -30.95
N PRO A 235 -6.61 15.32 -31.83
CA PRO A 235 -5.35 16.03 -31.64
C PRO A 235 -5.31 16.89 -30.37
N VAL A 236 -6.42 17.51 -29.97
CA VAL A 236 -6.51 18.28 -28.72
C VAL A 236 -6.42 17.35 -27.51
N LEU A 237 -7.08 16.19 -27.58
CA LEU A 237 -7.00 15.18 -26.53
C LEU A 237 -5.57 14.63 -26.39
N PHE A 238 -4.87 14.43 -27.51
CA PHE A 238 -3.47 14.00 -27.53
C PHE A 238 -2.55 15.06 -26.89
N LEU A 239 -2.70 16.34 -27.26
CA LEU A 239 -1.95 17.44 -26.64
C LEU A 239 -2.23 17.55 -25.14
N PHE A 240 -3.47 17.32 -24.73
CA PHE A 240 -3.84 17.30 -23.31
C PHE A 240 -3.19 16.13 -22.55
N HIS A 241 -3.19 14.91 -23.10
CA HIS A 241 -2.49 13.78 -22.51
C HIS A 241 -0.97 13.99 -22.48
N LEU A 242 -0.40 14.57 -23.54
CA LEU A 242 1.01 14.94 -23.61
C LEU A 242 1.37 15.98 -22.54
N LEU A 243 0.50 16.97 -22.30
CA LEU A 243 0.68 17.97 -21.27
C LEU A 243 0.61 17.36 -19.87
N ILE A 244 -0.35 16.46 -19.61
CA ILE A 244 -0.42 15.72 -18.35
C ILE A 244 0.86 14.91 -18.13
N LEU A 245 1.31 14.18 -19.17
CA LEU A 245 2.54 13.41 -19.11
C LEU A 245 3.74 14.31 -18.83
N ALA A 246 3.85 15.44 -19.52
CA ALA A 246 4.92 16.42 -19.31
C ALA A 246 4.91 16.97 -17.88
N VAL A 247 3.74 17.35 -17.34
CA VAL A 247 3.59 17.79 -15.96
C VAL A 247 4.03 16.68 -14.99
N LEU A 248 3.63 15.44 -15.24
CA LEU A 248 3.98 14.31 -14.39
C LEU A 248 5.50 14.06 -14.42
N VAL A 249 6.12 14.07 -15.60
CA VAL A 249 7.58 14.00 -15.77
C VAL A 249 8.28 15.16 -15.07
N ILE A 250 7.79 16.39 -15.22
CA ILE A 250 8.34 17.57 -14.53
C ILE A 250 8.23 17.40 -13.01
N THR A 251 7.12 16.92 -12.47
CA THR A 251 6.99 16.70 -11.02
C THR A 251 7.97 15.63 -10.51
N VAL A 252 8.21 14.57 -11.29
CA VAL A 252 9.20 13.54 -10.98
C VAL A 252 10.61 14.14 -11.02
N LEU A 253 10.97 14.84 -12.09
CA LEU A 253 12.26 15.52 -12.22
C LEU A 253 12.49 16.55 -11.09
N MET A 254 11.47 17.33 -10.74
CA MET A 254 11.53 18.25 -9.60
C MET A 254 11.76 17.51 -8.28
N SER A 255 11.11 16.37 -8.07
CA SER A 255 11.34 15.55 -6.88
C SER A 255 12.78 15.01 -6.83
N MET A 256 13.33 14.59 -7.97
CA MET A 256 14.73 14.16 -8.10
C MET A 256 15.70 15.30 -7.82
N VAL A 257 15.45 16.49 -8.34
CA VAL A 257 16.26 17.69 -8.09
C VAL A 257 16.22 18.06 -6.61
N ILE A 258 15.04 18.00 -5.97
CA ILE A 258 14.90 18.27 -4.54
C ILE A 258 15.72 17.27 -3.72
N GLU A 259 15.65 15.97 -4.01
CA GLU A 259 16.45 14.95 -3.32
C GLU A 259 17.96 15.10 -3.57
N PHE A 260 18.36 15.41 -4.81
CA PHE A 260 19.74 15.70 -5.15
C PHE A 260 20.28 16.91 -4.37
N LEU A 261 19.51 18.00 -4.31
CA LEU A 261 19.84 19.19 -3.54
C LEU A 261 19.93 18.89 -2.04
N LYS A 262 18.99 18.12 -1.47
CA LYS A 262 19.05 17.69 -0.06
C LYS A 262 20.32 16.93 0.25
N LYS A 263 20.73 16.02 -0.65
CA LYS A 263 21.95 15.21 -0.50
C LYS A 263 23.21 16.08 -0.61
N LYS A 264 23.28 16.95 -1.62
CA LYS A 264 24.44 17.84 -1.86
C LYS A 264 24.62 18.90 -0.78
N LEU A 265 23.52 19.41 -0.24
CA LEU A 265 23.52 20.42 0.83
C LEU A 265 23.68 19.80 2.24
N HIS A 266 23.89 18.48 2.34
CA HIS A 266 23.90 17.76 3.62
C HIS A 266 22.69 18.13 4.52
N PHE A 267 21.53 18.34 3.92
CA PHE A 267 20.35 18.90 4.59
C PHE A 267 19.94 18.06 5.81
N TYR A 268 20.06 16.73 5.73
CA TYR A 268 19.81 15.84 6.86
C TYR A 268 20.82 15.98 8.01
N SER A 269 22.08 16.30 7.72
CA SER A 269 23.08 16.62 8.75
C SER A 269 22.71 17.91 9.47
N PHE A 270 22.29 18.93 8.71
CA PHE A 270 21.86 20.22 9.23
C PHE A 270 20.60 20.12 10.11
N ILE A 271 19.56 19.42 9.63
CA ILE A 271 18.32 19.15 10.41
C ILE A 271 18.65 18.37 11.69
N ASN A 272 19.46 17.31 11.62
CA ASN A 272 19.85 16.52 12.79
C ASN A 272 20.69 17.32 13.80
N LYS A 273 21.37 18.40 13.37
CA LYS A 273 22.09 19.33 14.24
C LYS A 273 21.15 20.31 14.92
N LEU A 274 20.13 20.78 14.19
CA LEU A 274 19.07 21.65 14.75
C LEU A 274 18.19 20.91 15.76
N GLU A 275 17.79 19.66 15.47
CA GLU A 275 16.99 18.85 16.41
C GLU A 275 17.78 18.46 17.67
N ARG A 276 19.10 18.28 17.57
CA ARG A 276 19.97 18.08 18.76
C ARG A 276 20.12 19.33 19.62
N ASN A 277 19.98 20.52 19.03
CA ASN A 277 20.14 21.80 19.72
C ASN A 277 18.82 22.36 20.28
N ASN A 278 17.68 21.71 20.00
CA ASN A 278 16.36 22.06 20.54
C ASN A 278 15.63 20.77 20.96
N PRO A 279 16.01 20.15 22.09
CA PRO A 279 15.28 19.01 22.63
C PRO A 279 13.95 19.52 23.20
N SER A 280 12.87 19.30 22.46
CA SER A 280 11.50 19.36 22.99
C SER A 280 11.13 18.04 23.65
#